data_AF-A0A938RHK4-F1
#
_entry.id   AF-A0A938RHK4-F1
#
_cell.length_a   1.000
_cell.length_b   1.000
_cell.length_c   1.000
_cell.angle_alpha   90.00
_cell.angle_beta   90.00
_cell.angle_gamma   90.00
#
_symmetry.space_group_name_H-M   'P 1'
#
loop_
_entity.id
_entity.type
_entity.pdbx_description
1 polymer ?
#
loop_
_entity_poly.entity_id
_entity_poly.type
_entity_poly.pdbx_seq_one_letter_code
_entity_poly.pdbx_strand_id
1 'polypeptide(L)'
;ARFGTEREEILERLLVLKTCFRDALIFRETKERERLIFQDRTEAIRTLAERLSGRNLIHNIAEIEAAADAIDKNVNKMLTLESMLIKFA
;
A
#
# COMPACT_ATOMS: atom_id res chain seq x y z
N ALA A 1 -12.49 -4.90 -27.73
CA ALA A 1 -11.91 -5.76 -26.70
C ALA A 1 -10.89 -4.95 -25.90
N ARG A 2 -11.18 -4.60 -24.64
CA ARG A 2 -10.23 -3.89 -23.75
C ARG A 2 -9.41 -4.92 -22.98
N PHE A 3 -8.42 -5.52 -23.65
CA PHE A 3 -7.41 -6.31 -22.96
C PHE A 3 -6.31 -5.35 -22.50
N GLY A 4 -6.05 -5.27 -21.18
CA GLY A 4 -5.02 -4.39 -20.60
C GLY A 4 -5.52 -3.11 -19.93
N THR A 5 -6.66 -3.13 -19.23
CA THR A 5 -7.02 -2.07 -18.26
C THR A 5 -7.02 -2.57 -16.83
N GLU A 6 -7.45 -3.81 -16.61
CA GLU A 6 -7.58 -4.37 -15.25
C GLU A 6 -6.22 -4.50 -14.54
N ARG A 7 -5.13 -4.84 -15.24
CA ARG A 7 -3.80 -4.94 -14.60
C ARG A 7 -3.34 -3.57 -14.14
N GLU A 8 -3.44 -2.59 -15.02
CA GLU A 8 -3.08 -1.20 -14.81
C GLU A 8 -3.89 -0.61 -13.65
N GLU A 9 -5.20 -0.86 -13.62
CA GLU A 9 -6.08 -0.45 -12.51
C GLU A 9 -5.67 -1.09 -11.17
N ILE A 10 -5.26 -2.36 -11.17
CA ILE A 10 -4.77 -3.01 -9.94
C ILE A 10 -3.44 -2.40 -9.50
N LEU A 11 -2.49 -2.19 -10.41
CA LEU A 11 -1.21 -1.57 -10.10
C LEU A 11 -1.38 -0.15 -9.56
N GLU A 12 -2.31 0.64 -10.13
CA GLU A 12 -2.65 1.97 -9.64
C GLU A 12 -3.22 1.91 -8.21
N ARG A 13 -4.13 0.96 -7.93
CA ARG A 13 -4.67 0.76 -6.57
C ARG A 13 -3.60 0.33 -5.57
N LEU A 14 -2.67 -0.53 -5.98
CA LEU A 14 -1.53 -0.93 -5.13
C LEU A 14 -0.60 0.25 -4.84
N LEU A 15 -0.39 1.14 -5.81
CA LEU A 15 0.38 2.36 -5.59
C LEU A 15 -0.29 3.29 -4.57
N VAL A 16 -1.62 3.48 -4.67
CA VAL A 16 -2.39 4.24 -3.68
C VAL A 16 -2.26 3.60 -2.29
N LEU A 17 -2.44 2.29 -2.18
CA LEU A 17 -2.31 1.57 -0.92
C LEU A 17 -0.90 1.72 -0.31
N LYS A 18 0.15 1.53 -1.12
CA LYS A 18 1.55 1.74 -0.71
C LYS A 18 1.77 3.15 -0.17
N THR A 19 1.22 4.15 -0.87
CA THR A 19 1.32 5.55 -0.49
C THR A 19 0.65 5.82 0.87
N CYS A 20 -0.49 5.18 1.15
CA CYS A 20 -1.13 5.26 2.47
C CYS A 20 -0.24 4.69 3.59
N PHE A 21 0.39 3.53 3.37
CA PHE A 21 1.32 2.95 4.36
C PHE A 21 2.58 3.81 4.54
N ARG A 22 3.11 4.40 3.46
CA ARG A 22 4.24 5.34 3.50
C ARG A 22 3.90 6.59 4.32
N ASP A 23 2.73 7.16 4.09
CA ASP A 23 2.26 8.32 4.84
C ASP A 23 2.05 7.98 6.32
N ALA A 24 1.51 6.79 6.62
CA ALA A 24 1.38 6.32 7.99
C ALA A 24 2.73 6.15 8.68
N LEU A 25 3.74 5.63 7.97
CA LEU A 25 5.10 5.49 8.49
C LEU A 25 5.72 6.87 8.78
N ILE A 26 5.63 7.81 7.84
CA ILE A 26 6.18 9.16 8.03
C ILE A 26 5.46 9.88 9.17
N PHE A 27 4.13 9.85 9.17
CA PHE A 27 3.36 10.47 10.25
C PHE A 27 3.69 9.84 11.61
N ARG A 28 3.91 8.52 11.66
CA ARG A 28 4.29 7.84 12.89
C ARG A 28 5.61 8.37 13.46
N GLU A 29 6.63 8.50 12.62
CA GLU A 29 8.00 8.84 13.02
C GLU A 29 8.21 10.35 13.20
N THR A 30 7.53 11.20 12.44
CA THR A 30 7.80 12.65 12.42
C THR A 30 6.66 13.51 12.96
N LYS A 31 5.42 13.03 12.93
CA LYS A 31 4.20 13.80 13.24
C LYS A 31 3.97 15.01 12.31
N GLU A 32 4.70 15.12 11.21
CA GLU A 32 4.65 16.25 10.26
C GLU A 32 3.61 15.96 9.16
N ARG A 33 2.53 16.75 9.13
CA ARG A 33 1.42 16.59 8.17
C ARG A 33 1.81 17.01 6.76
N GLU A 34 2.64 18.03 6.66
CA GLU A 34 3.14 18.64 5.42
C GLU A 34 3.99 17.68 4.58
N ARG A 35 4.46 16.57 5.17
CA ARG A 35 5.22 15.53 4.46
C ARG A 35 4.36 14.41 3.91
N LEU A 36 3.07 14.38 4.23
CA LEU A 36 2.13 13.39 3.72
C LEU A 36 1.77 13.72 2.27
N ILE A 37 1.57 12.67 1.46
CA ILE A 37 1.04 12.81 0.11
C ILE A 37 -0.48 13.01 0.19
N PHE A 38 -1.18 12.21 1.00
CA PHE A 38 -2.62 12.31 1.25
C PHE A 38 -2.94 13.25 2.41
N GLN A 39 -2.56 14.52 2.28
CA GLN A 39 -2.76 15.54 3.32
C GLN A 39 -4.25 15.78 3.64
N ASP A 40 -5.13 15.56 2.68
CA ASP A 40 -6.60 15.60 2.83
C ASP A 40 -7.15 14.40 3.62
N ARG A 41 -6.37 13.31 3.76
CA ARG A 41 -6.73 12.09 4.49
C ARG A 41 -5.92 11.85 5.75
N THR A 42 -5.35 12.91 6.34
CA THR A 42 -4.49 12.84 7.54
C THR A 42 -5.12 12.04 8.68
N GLU A 43 -6.43 12.13 8.89
CA GLU A 43 -7.15 11.38 9.94
C GLU A 43 -7.13 9.85 9.73
N ALA A 44 -7.32 9.40 8.49
CA ALA A 44 -7.19 7.99 8.14
C ALA A 44 -5.73 7.51 8.27
N ILE A 45 -4.78 8.35 7.83
CA ILE A 45 -3.35 8.09 7.98
C ILE A 45 -2.95 7.97 9.45
N ARG A 46 -3.42 8.88 10.32
CA ARG A 46 -3.18 8.83 11.76
C ARG A 46 -3.71 7.54 12.36
N THR A 47 -4.94 7.15 12.02
CA THR A 47 -5.55 5.90 12.51
C THR A 47 -4.70 4.69 12.12
N LEU A 48 -4.20 4.64 10.88
CA LEU A 48 -3.32 3.56 10.43
C LEU A 48 -1.97 3.58 11.15
N ALA A 49 -1.39 4.78 11.29
CA ALA A 49 -0.11 5.01 11.98
C ALA A 49 -0.16 4.61 13.45
N GLU A 50 -1.29 4.77 14.14
CA GLU A 50 -1.47 4.39 15.54
C GLU A 50 -1.62 2.88 15.73
N ARG A 51 -2.31 2.20 14.79
CA ARG A 51 -2.59 0.76 14.86
C ARG A 51 -1.38 -0.12 14.58
N LEU A 52 -0.43 0.35 13.78
CA LEU A 52 0.70 -0.45 13.30
C LEU A 52 2.03 0.06 13.84
N SER A 53 2.92 -0.88 14.15
CA SER A 53 4.32 -0.56 14.45
C SER A 53 5.03 -0.09 13.17
N GLY A 54 6.11 0.69 13.31
CA GLY A 54 6.94 1.09 12.17
C GLY A 54 7.46 -0.12 11.37
N ARG A 55 7.78 -1.23 12.06
CA ARG A 55 8.18 -2.49 11.42
C ARG A 55 7.03 -3.12 10.62
N ASN A 56 5.81 -3.14 11.15
CA ASN A 56 4.65 -3.67 10.42
C ASN A 56 4.32 -2.81 9.20
N LEU A 57 4.45 -1.48 9.30
CA LEU A 57 4.27 -0.58 8.17
C LEU A 57 5.30 -0.84 7.06
N ILE A 58 6.58 -0.99 7.40
CA ILE A 58 7.65 -1.34 6.44
C ILE A 58 7.39 -2.73 5.82
N HIS A 59 7.00 -3.72 6.63
CA HIS A 59 6.66 -5.06 6.15
C HIS A 59 5.50 -5.03 5.16
N ASN A 60 4.41 -4.34 5.50
CA ASN A 60 3.23 -4.24 4.62
C ASN A 60 3.55 -3.50 3.31
N ILE A 61 4.43 -2.48 3.34
CA ILE A 61 4.94 -1.81 2.13
C ILE A 61 5.67 -2.83 1.22
N ALA A 62 6.56 -3.64 1.79
CA ALA A 62 7.31 -4.64 1.03
C ALA A 62 6.41 -5.70 0.40
N GLU A 63 5.37 -6.16 1.11
CA GLU A 63 4.41 -7.11 0.55
C GLU A 63 3.57 -6.51 -0.60
N ILE A 64 3.23 -5.21 -0.51
CA ILE A 64 2.55 -4.51 -1.61
C ILE A 64 3.45 -4.40 -2.84
N GLU A 65 4.73 -4.10 -2.66
CA GLU A 65 5.71 -4.05 -3.77
C GLU A 65 5.91 -5.41 -4.42
N ALA A 66 6.05 -6.47 -3.62
CA ALA A 66 6.15 -7.83 -4.12
C ALA A 66 4.89 -8.27 -4.92
N ALA A 67 3.70 -7.87 -4.46
CA ALA A 67 2.46 -8.16 -5.16
C ALA A 67 2.35 -7.39 -6.48
N ALA A 68 2.74 -6.11 -6.50
CA ALA A 68 2.76 -5.29 -7.71
C ALA A 68 3.71 -5.89 -8.76
N ASP A 69 4.92 -6.28 -8.36
CA ASP A 69 5.92 -6.91 -9.24
C ASP A 69 5.43 -8.24 -9.82
N ALA A 70 4.73 -9.06 -9.02
CA ALA A 70 4.17 -10.32 -9.48
C ALA A 70 3.04 -10.10 -10.50
N ILE A 71 2.15 -9.13 -10.25
CA ILE A 71 1.05 -8.79 -11.15
C ILE A 71 1.57 -8.19 -12.47
N ASP A 72 2.60 -7.36 -12.42
CA ASP A 72 3.26 -6.81 -13.61
C ASP A 72 3.87 -7.92 -14.49
N LYS A 73 4.43 -8.96 -13.85
CA LYS A 73 4.93 -10.17 -14.51
C LYS A 73 3.82 -11.15 -14.96
N ASN A 74 2.56 -10.73 -14.95
CA ASN A 74 1.37 -11.50 -15.32
C ASN A 74 1.15 -12.79 -14.48
N VAL A 75 1.55 -12.79 -13.21
CA VAL A 75 1.14 -13.82 -12.25
C VAL A 75 -0.37 -13.70 -11.97
N ASN A 76 -1.00 -14.77 -11.48
CA ASN A 76 -2.42 -14.77 -11.12
C ASN A 76 -2.74 -13.64 -10.14
N LYS A 77 -3.50 -12.64 -10.61
CA LYS A 77 -3.83 -11.41 -9.89
C LYS A 77 -4.55 -11.69 -8.57
N MET A 78 -5.59 -12.51 -8.61
CA MET A 78 -6.45 -12.78 -7.46
C MET A 78 -5.67 -13.48 -6.35
N LEU A 79 -4.99 -14.57 -6.68
CA LEU A 79 -4.18 -15.32 -5.72
C LEU A 79 -3.04 -14.48 -5.15
N THR A 80 -2.43 -13.61 -5.97
CA THR A 80 -1.37 -12.70 -5.52
C THR A 80 -1.89 -11.70 -4.49
N LEU A 81 -3.05 -11.08 -4.75
CA LEU A 81 -3.67 -10.14 -3.83
C LEU A 81 -4.12 -10.81 -2.53
N GLU A 82 -4.73 -12.00 -2.61
CA GLU A 82 -5.11 -12.79 -1.44
C GLU A 82 -3.89 -13.14 -0.58
N SER A 83 -2.82 -13.63 -1.21
CA SER A 83 -1.57 -13.97 -0.53
C SER A 83 -0.92 -12.76 0.14
N MET A 84 -0.95 -11.59 -0.51
CA MET A 84 -0.46 -10.34 0.06
C MET A 84 -1.24 -9.96 1.33
N LEU A 85 -2.57 -10.01 1.28
CA LEU A 85 -3.42 -9.64 2.42
C LEU A 85 -3.24 -10.57 3.62
N ILE A 86 -3.01 -11.87 3.39
CA ILE A 86 -2.74 -12.84 4.46
C ILE A 86 -1.44 -12.53 5.20
N LYS A 87 -0.46 -11.94 4.51
CA LYS A 87 0.85 -11.61 5.10
C LYS A 87 0.88 -10.25 5.81
N PHE A 88 -0.18 -9.45 5.73
CA PHE A 88 -0.23 -8.18 6.46
C PHE A 88 -0.22 -8.44 7.97
N ALA A 89 0.59 -7.65 8.67
CA ALA A 89 0.79 -7.71 10.13
C ALA A 89 0.12 -6.54 10.86
#